data_AF-A0A7X6ZSW2-F1
#
_entry.id   AF-A0A7X6ZSW2-F1
#
_cell.length_a   1.000
_cell.length_b   1.000
_cell.length_c   1.000
_cell.angle_alpha   90.00
_cell.angle_beta   90.00
_cell.angle_gamma   90.00
#
_symmetry.space_group_name_H-M   'P 1'
#
loop_
_entity.id
_entity.type
_entity.pdbx_description
1 polymer ?
#
loop_
_entity_poly.entity_id
_entity_poly.type
_entity_poly.pdbx_seq_one_letter_code
_entity_poly.pdbx_strand_id
1 'polypeptide(L)'
;KDSTNIELGIENSPAYYKNYMYFCDNGGIFQCLDLNTLKPVWAYDVGDDTDSSPVIEETSEGTFVYTANQVDKRSQISKSRENCNIRKFNALTGELIWQKDYSCVYSYYINGGALGTPLLGKDDISDIIIFTICFTGSSQDGILLALDKTTGAEVWKRQLDAYSWCSPVAVKSSEGKTYGLFTDFYGLLHLFDPKTGKDLHTVSLGANVESSPAVYDDMIVVGSYAKKIFGIKIK
;
A
#
# COMPACT_ATOMS: atom_id res chain seq x y z
N LYS A 1 16.82 20.60 9.97
CA LYS A 1 18.05 20.13 9.29
C LYS A 1 17.57 19.69 7.93
N ASP A 2 17.89 20.44 6.88
CA ASP A 2 17.51 20.06 5.52
C ASP A 2 18.09 18.67 5.22
N SER A 3 17.32 17.81 4.55
CA SER A 3 17.71 16.41 4.35
C SER A 3 19.02 16.36 3.56
N THR A 4 20.00 15.63 4.07
CA THR A 4 21.29 15.37 3.39
C THR A 4 21.16 14.23 2.38
N ASN A 5 19.95 14.01 1.87
CA ASN A 5 19.62 12.87 1.03
C ASN A 5 20.12 13.13 -0.40
N ILE A 6 21.09 12.31 -0.83
CA ILE A 6 21.70 12.40 -2.16
C ILE A 6 20.80 11.82 -3.26
N GLU A 7 19.74 11.09 -2.87
CA GLU A 7 18.77 10.52 -3.80
C GLU A 7 17.49 11.36 -3.79
N LEU A 8 17.36 12.15 -4.84
CA LEU A 8 16.27 13.09 -5.05
C LEU A 8 15.12 12.37 -5.77
N GLY A 9 14.00 12.18 -5.08
CA GLY A 9 12.84 11.52 -5.67
C GLY A 9 11.67 11.44 -4.70
N ILE A 10 10.47 11.40 -5.27
CA ILE A 10 9.22 11.06 -4.59
C ILE A 10 8.46 10.16 -5.58
N GLU A 11 8.22 8.90 -5.21
CA GLU A 11 7.49 7.93 -6.03
C GLU A 11 6.08 7.63 -5.51
N ASN A 12 5.75 8.13 -4.32
CA ASN A 12 4.40 8.14 -3.78
C ASN A 12 3.62 9.39 -4.19
N SER A 13 2.29 9.23 -4.30
CA SER A 13 1.39 10.38 -4.37
C SER A 13 1.23 11.02 -2.99
N PRO A 14 1.25 12.35 -2.87
CA PRO A 14 1.04 13.02 -1.60
C PRO A 14 -0.41 12.85 -1.12
N ALA A 15 -0.59 12.67 0.18
CA ALA A 15 -1.88 12.71 0.84
C ALA A 15 -2.11 14.07 1.51
N TYR A 16 -3.37 14.49 1.61
CA TYR A 16 -3.72 15.83 2.11
C TYR A 16 -4.75 15.78 3.23
N TYR A 17 -4.48 16.49 4.32
CA TYR A 17 -5.46 16.81 5.36
C TYR A 17 -5.47 18.32 5.60
N LYS A 18 -6.54 18.99 5.16
CA LYS A 18 -6.64 20.46 5.20
C LYS A 18 -5.44 21.09 4.47
N ASN A 19 -4.61 21.86 5.17
CA ASN A 19 -3.39 22.48 4.65
C ASN A 19 -2.13 21.62 4.83
N TYR A 20 -2.24 20.41 5.38
CA TYR A 20 -1.09 19.53 5.56
C TYR A 20 -0.96 18.55 4.39
N MET A 21 0.26 18.44 3.86
CA MET A 21 0.65 17.52 2.80
C MET A 21 1.61 16.48 3.37
N TYR A 22 1.33 15.19 3.14
CA TYR A 22 2.11 14.06 3.62
C TYR A 22 2.70 13.29 2.44
N PHE A 23 4.01 13.06 2.46
CA PHE A 23 4.71 12.31 1.42
C PHE A 23 6.02 11.75 1.96
N CYS A 24 6.53 10.69 1.34
CA CYS A 24 7.86 10.16 1.63
C CYS A 24 8.81 10.47 0.48
N ASP A 25 10.07 10.78 0.77
CA ASP A 25 11.10 10.82 -0.27
C ASP A 25 11.78 9.46 -0.44
N ASN A 26 12.50 9.30 -1.54
CA ASN A 26 13.15 8.02 -1.84
C ASN A 26 14.24 7.67 -0.82
N GLY A 27 14.76 8.60 -0.02
CA GLY A 27 15.73 8.29 1.04
C GLY A 27 15.12 7.81 2.34
N GLY A 28 13.80 7.65 2.38
CA GLY A 28 13.09 7.18 3.55
C GLY A 28 12.79 8.27 4.57
N ILE A 29 12.67 9.53 4.15
CA ILE A 29 12.14 10.58 5.03
C ILE A 29 10.65 10.79 4.72
N PHE A 30 9.80 10.38 5.66
CA PHE A 30 8.37 10.66 5.65
C PHE A 30 8.07 12.00 6.31
N GLN A 31 7.36 12.89 5.62
CA GLN A 31 7.28 14.31 5.99
C GLN A 31 5.84 14.80 5.98
N CYS A 32 5.56 15.75 6.88
CA CYS A 32 4.39 16.61 6.83
C CYS A 32 4.82 18.04 6.55
N LEU A 33 4.25 18.63 5.50
CA LEU A 33 4.47 20.01 5.08
C LEU A 33 3.21 20.83 5.30
N ASP A 34 3.32 22.00 5.93
CA ASP A 34 2.25 22.98 5.94
C ASP A 34 2.25 23.76 4.62
N LEU A 35 1.22 23.56 3.80
CA LEU A 35 1.06 24.19 2.48
C LEU A 35 0.89 25.71 2.55
N ASN A 36 0.49 26.28 3.70
CA ASN A 36 0.38 27.73 3.84
C ASN A 36 1.75 28.39 4.00
N THR A 37 2.69 27.70 4.66
CA THR A 37 4.00 28.25 5.03
C THR A 37 5.15 27.62 4.24
N LEU A 38 4.91 26.49 3.59
CA LEU A 38 5.89 25.62 2.94
C LEU A 38 7.01 25.19 3.89
N LYS A 39 6.68 25.04 5.19
CA LYS A 39 7.62 24.59 6.21
C LYS A 39 7.26 23.18 6.71
N PRO A 40 8.27 22.33 6.99
CA PRO A 40 8.02 21.04 7.62
C PRO A 40 7.35 21.25 8.98
N VAL A 41 6.27 20.53 9.22
CA VAL A 41 5.63 20.39 10.54
C VAL A 41 6.38 19.33 11.33
N TRP A 42 6.61 18.18 10.71
CA TRP A 42 7.39 17.08 11.26
C TRP A 42 8.02 16.25 10.11
N ALA A 43 9.04 15.48 10.46
CA ALA A 43 9.68 14.50 9.59
C ALA A 43 10.05 13.26 10.40
N TYR A 44 10.01 12.09 9.77
CA TYR A 44 10.27 10.79 10.36
C TYR A 44 11.14 9.96 9.41
N ASP A 45 12.20 9.34 9.92
CA ASP A 45 13.03 8.41 9.15
C ASP A 45 12.38 7.02 9.14
N VAL A 46 11.77 6.66 8.01
CA VAL A 46 11.14 5.35 7.78
C VAL A 46 12.14 4.27 7.35
N GLY A 47 13.41 4.64 7.15
CA GLY A 47 14.55 3.74 7.01
C GLY A 47 14.79 3.16 5.62
N ASP A 48 13.90 3.40 4.65
CA ASP A 48 14.04 2.95 3.28
C ASP A 48 13.10 3.71 2.34
N ASP A 49 13.29 3.52 1.04
CA ASP A 49 12.43 4.08 0.00
C ASP A 49 10.95 3.66 0.18
N THR A 50 10.01 4.48 -0.27
CA THR A 50 8.57 4.32 -0.06
C THR A 50 7.78 4.76 -1.30
N ASP A 51 7.34 3.79 -2.09
CA ASP A 51 6.45 4.00 -3.24
C ASP A 51 4.97 4.02 -2.82
N SER A 52 4.65 3.28 -1.75
CA SER A 52 3.29 3.19 -1.23
C SER A 52 2.81 4.56 -0.80
N SER A 53 1.71 5.04 -1.41
CA SER A 53 1.19 6.35 -1.08
C SER A 53 0.60 6.37 0.33
N PRO A 54 0.86 7.41 1.13
CA PRO A 54 0.25 7.53 2.43
C PRO A 54 -1.28 7.62 2.31
N VAL A 55 -2.01 7.03 3.25
CA VAL A 55 -3.47 7.17 3.34
C VAL A 55 -3.87 7.79 4.67
N ILE A 56 -4.86 8.69 4.63
CA ILE A 56 -5.30 9.45 5.79
C ILE A 56 -6.63 8.91 6.29
N GLU A 57 -6.73 8.80 7.60
CA GLU A 57 -7.94 8.46 8.32
C GLU A 57 -8.29 9.58 9.30
N GLU A 58 -9.52 10.05 9.27
CA GLU A 58 -10.07 10.94 10.30
C GLU A 58 -11.09 10.17 11.12
N THR A 59 -10.90 10.15 12.44
CA THR A 59 -11.82 9.55 13.41
C THR A 59 -12.16 10.57 14.48
N SER A 60 -13.09 10.23 15.39
CA SER A 60 -13.36 11.03 16.58
C SER A 60 -12.17 11.14 17.55
N GLU A 61 -11.20 10.22 17.44
CA GLU A 61 -10.02 10.16 18.31
C GLU A 61 -8.83 10.95 17.74
N GLY A 62 -8.85 11.25 16.44
CA GLY A 62 -7.82 12.05 15.80
C GLY A 62 -7.70 11.81 14.30
N THR A 63 -6.67 12.43 13.72
CA THR A 63 -6.28 12.22 12.32
C THR A 63 -5.01 11.39 12.28
N PHE A 64 -5.04 10.31 11.51
CA PHE A 64 -3.95 9.36 11.39
C PHE A 64 -3.51 9.23 9.95
N VAL A 65 -2.25 8.89 9.75
CA VAL A 65 -1.69 8.60 8.43
C VAL A 65 -0.95 7.27 8.45
N TYR A 66 -1.17 6.46 7.42
CA TYR A 66 -0.57 5.14 7.25
C TYR A 66 0.37 5.16 6.06
N THR A 67 1.51 4.48 6.17
CA THR A 67 2.43 4.27 5.05
C THR A 67 3.23 2.99 5.26
N ALA A 68 3.88 2.50 4.20
CA ALA A 68 4.74 1.33 4.26
C ALA A 68 5.88 1.44 3.25
N ASN A 69 7.11 1.17 3.69
CA ASN A 69 8.29 1.27 2.83
C ASN A 69 8.53 -0.01 2.02
N GLN A 70 9.22 0.13 0.89
CA GLN A 70 9.82 -1.00 0.19
C GLN A 70 11.10 -1.47 0.89
N VAL A 71 11.66 -2.60 0.44
CA VAL A 71 13.01 -3.04 0.83
C VAL A 71 13.96 -2.88 -0.34
N ASP A 72 14.37 -1.64 -0.56
CA ASP A 72 15.28 -1.28 -1.64
C ASP A 72 16.71 -1.14 -1.12
N LYS A 73 17.02 -0.01 -0.48
CA LYS A 73 18.39 0.40 -0.17
C LYS A 73 19.02 -0.46 0.88
N ARG A 74 18.30 -0.76 1.96
CA ARG A 74 18.83 -1.61 3.03
C ARG A 74 19.16 -2.99 2.50
N SER A 75 18.30 -3.55 1.65
CA SER A 75 18.51 -4.89 1.11
C SER A 75 19.65 -4.90 0.08
N GLN A 76 19.81 -3.83 -0.70
CA GLN A 76 20.96 -3.64 -1.58
C GLN A 76 22.28 -3.50 -0.84
N ILE A 77 22.31 -2.91 0.36
CA ILE A 77 23.53 -2.81 1.18
C ILE A 77 23.81 -4.14 1.89
N SER A 78 22.80 -4.70 2.57
CA SER A 78 22.97 -5.91 3.39
C SER A 78 23.10 -7.18 2.56
N LYS A 79 22.64 -7.15 1.29
CA LYS A 79 22.55 -8.31 0.40
C LYS A 79 21.80 -9.48 1.06
N SER A 80 20.85 -9.18 1.94
CA SER A 80 20.12 -10.13 2.76
C SER A 80 18.68 -9.68 3.00
N ARG A 81 17.87 -10.52 3.66
CA ARG A 81 16.47 -10.18 3.92
C ARG A 81 16.38 -8.92 4.79
N GLU A 82 15.46 -8.04 4.44
CA GLU A 82 15.15 -6.84 5.21
C GLU A 82 13.65 -6.75 5.47
N ASN A 83 13.24 -5.89 6.40
CA ASN A 83 11.84 -5.74 6.76
C ASN A 83 11.17 -4.60 6.00
N CYS A 84 10.10 -4.91 5.27
CA CYS A 84 9.07 -3.93 4.97
C CYS A 84 8.39 -3.52 6.28
N ASN A 85 8.27 -2.22 6.56
CA ASN A 85 7.64 -1.74 7.78
C ASN A 85 6.35 -0.99 7.44
N ILE A 86 5.20 -1.54 7.85
CA ILE A 86 3.91 -0.85 7.81
C ILE A 86 3.76 -0.04 9.09
N ARG A 87 3.39 1.24 8.97
CA ARG A 87 3.33 2.17 10.11
C ARG A 87 2.03 2.98 10.11
N LYS A 88 1.56 3.29 11.31
CA LYS A 88 0.53 4.29 11.58
C LYS A 88 1.13 5.43 12.41
N PHE A 89 0.85 6.66 12.01
CA PHE A 89 1.27 7.86 12.73
C PHE A 89 0.08 8.73 13.11
N ASN A 90 0.21 9.49 14.18
CA ASN A 90 -0.60 10.68 14.37
C ASN A 90 -0.24 11.70 13.29
N ALA A 91 -1.21 12.06 12.45
CA ALA A 91 -0.96 12.89 11.28
C ALA A 91 -0.54 14.33 11.64
N LEU A 92 -0.90 14.82 12.83
CA LEU A 92 -0.60 16.19 13.24
C LEU A 92 0.76 16.31 13.95
N THR A 93 1.17 15.27 14.68
CA THR A 93 2.39 15.31 15.50
C THR A 93 3.55 14.53 14.92
N GLY A 94 3.30 13.59 14.00
CA GLY A 94 4.31 12.66 13.49
C GLY A 94 4.67 11.54 14.48
N GLU A 95 3.94 11.43 15.59
CA GLU A 95 4.13 10.35 16.57
C GLU A 95 3.79 9.00 15.94
N LEU A 96 4.73 8.05 16.01
CA LEU A 96 4.50 6.67 15.62
C LEU A 96 3.55 6.00 16.62
N ILE A 97 2.38 5.57 16.15
CA ILE A 97 1.36 4.90 16.97
C ILE A 97 1.63 3.40 17.03
N TRP A 98 1.86 2.78 15.88
CA TRP A 98 2.26 1.38 15.80
C TRP A 98 3.05 1.09 14.52
N GLN A 99 3.82 0.01 14.56
CA GLN A 99 4.57 -0.53 13.43
C GLN A 99 4.40 -2.06 13.34
N LYS A 100 4.35 -2.60 12.12
CA LYS A 100 4.45 -4.03 11.82
C LYS A 100 5.49 -4.30 10.74
N ASP A 101 6.25 -5.35 10.96
CA ASP A 101 7.40 -5.71 10.14
C ASP A 101 7.12 -7.02 9.41
N TYR A 102 7.36 -7.01 8.10
CA TYR A 102 7.28 -8.18 7.24
C TYR A 102 8.62 -8.36 6.54
N SER A 103 9.26 -9.50 6.77
CA SER A 103 10.55 -9.81 6.16
C SER A 103 10.38 -10.10 4.68
N CYS A 104 11.18 -9.44 3.85
CA CYS A 104 11.21 -9.56 2.41
C CYS A 104 12.56 -10.08 1.92
N VAL A 105 12.55 -10.87 0.86
CA VAL A 105 13.74 -11.43 0.22
C VAL A 105 14.46 -10.35 -0.56
N TYR A 106 15.79 -10.30 -0.41
CA TYR A 106 16.64 -9.49 -1.27
C TYR A 106 16.59 -10.00 -2.71
N SER A 107 16.36 -9.09 -3.64
CA SER A 107 16.48 -9.30 -5.07
C SER A 107 17.26 -8.13 -5.65
N TYR A 108 18.20 -8.42 -6.56
CA TYR A 108 19.08 -7.39 -7.11
C TYR A 108 18.39 -6.48 -8.13
N TYR A 109 17.38 -6.99 -8.84
CA TYR A 109 16.78 -6.30 -10.00
C TYR A 109 15.43 -5.65 -9.70
N ILE A 110 14.69 -6.18 -8.73
CA ILE A 110 13.31 -5.80 -8.43
C ILE A 110 13.12 -5.76 -6.93
N ASN A 111 12.37 -4.78 -6.44
CA ASN A 111 12.23 -4.49 -5.01
C ASN A 111 11.04 -5.24 -4.39
N GLY A 112 11.25 -5.70 -3.15
CA GLY A 112 10.20 -6.27 -2.32
C GLY A 112 9.55 -5.21 -1.41
N GLY A 113 8.60 -5.64 -0.58
CA GLY A 113 7.92 -4.75 0.37
C GLY A 113 6.62 -4.17 -0.16
N ALA A 114 6.20 -3.04 0.38
CA ALA A 114 4.95 -2.38 0.00
C ALA A 114 5.19 -1.35 -1.12
N LEU A 115 4.57 -1.60 -2.28
CA LEU A 115 4.59 -0.66 -3.40
C LEU A 115 3.19 -0.10 -3.71
N GLY A 116 2.16 -0.94 -3.55
CA GLY A 116 0.77 -0.51 -3.68
C GLY A 116 0.33 0.41 -2.54
N THR A 117 -0.55 1.36 -2.85
CA THR A 117 -1.26 2.17 -1.83
C THR A 117 -2.23 1.26 -1.07
N PRO A 118 -2.26 1.27 0.28
CA PRO A 118 -3.16 0.40 1.02
C PRO A 118 -4.63 0.75 0.83
N LEU A 119 -5.49 -0.26 0.97
CA LEU A 119 -6.93 -0.06 1.04
C LEU A 119 -7.32 0.28 2.48
N LEU A 120 -7.62 1.55 2.71
CA LEU A 120 -8.21 2.03 3.96
C LEU A 120 -9.67 1.57 4.05
N GLY A 121 -9.97 0.68 4.99
CA GLY A 121 -11.32 0.14 5.19
C GLY A 121 -12.32 1.20 5.64
N LYS A 122 -13.54 1.10 5.08
CA LYS A 122 -14.71 1.94 5.36
C LYS A 122 -15.94 1.04 5.55
N ASP A 123 -17.03 1.61 6.06
CA ASP A 123 -18.32 0.95 6.19
C ASP A 123 -18.23 -0.39 6.94
N ASP A 124 -18.61 -1.50 6.32
CA ASP A 124 -18.63 -2.81 6.97
C ASP A 124 -17.24 -3.43 7.16
N ILE A 125 -16.17 -2.78 6.67
CA ILE A 125 -14.76 -3.09 6.95
C ILE A 125 -14.04 -1.90 7.61
N SER A 126 -14.76 -1.03 8.33
CA SER A 126 -14.25 0.20 8.93
C SER A 126 -13.11 0.02 9.91
N ASP A 127 -12.81 -1.19 10.37
CA ASP A 127 -11.84 -1.41 11.45
C ASP A 127 -10.48 -1.90 10.92
N ILE A 128 -10.38 -2.15 9.61
CA ILE A 128 -9.19 -2.74 8.98
C ILE A 128 -8.56 -1.86 7.91
N ILE A 129 -7.28 -2.10 7.66
CA ILE A 129 -6.51 -1.57 6.53
C ILE A 129 -5.78 -2.74 5.85
N ILE A 130 -5.79 -2.76 4.51
CA ILE A 130 -5.29 -3.90 3.73
C ILE A 130 -4.07 -3.49 2.91
N PHE A 131 -3.01 -4.30 2.96
CA PHE A 131 -1.74 -4.09 2.25
C PHE A 131 -1.38 -5.31 1.40
N THR A 132 -0.69 -5.06 0.29
CA THR A 132 0.11 -6.05 -0.44
C THR A 132 1.58 -5.88 -0.07
N ILE A 133 2.28 -6.99 0.23
CA ILE A 133 3.72 -7.00 0.51
C ILE A 133 4.39 -8.00 -0.42
N CYS A 134 5.35 -7.53 -1.20
CA CYS A 134 6.05 -8.31 -2.20
C CYS A 134 7.25 -9.04 -1.58
N PHE A 135 7.55 -10.20 -2.14
CA PHE A 135 8.73 -11.03 -1.89
C PHE A 135 8.90 -11.52 -0.47
N THR A 136 7.83 -12.00 0.15
CA THR A 136 7.88 -12.49 1.54
C THR A 136 8.39 -13.93 1.67
N GLY A 137 8.39 -14.72 0.60
CA GLY A 137 8.99 -16.06 0.55
C GLY A 137 10.10 -16.17 -0.51
N SER A 138 9.94 -15.51 -1.65
CA SER A 138 10.79 -15.56 -2.84
C SER A 138 10.64 -14.29 -3.68
N SER A 139 11.45 -14.09 -4.72
CA SER A 139 11.30 -12.93 -5.62
C SER A 139 10.14 -13.04 -6.63
N GLN A 140 9.16 -13.92 -6.37
CA GLN A 140 7.98 -14.12 -7.22
C GLN A 140 6.68 -14.05 -6.42
N ASP A 141 6.72 -14.24 -5.11
CA ASP A 141 5.52 -14.30 -4.28
C ASP A 141 5.26 -13.00 -3.50
N GLY A 142 4.17 -12.99 -2.75
CA GLY A 142 3.90 -11.93 -1.79
C GLY A 142 2.82 -12.35 -0.80
N ILE A 143 2.35 -11.41 -0.02
CA ILE A 143 1.18 -11.58 0.84
C ILE A 143 0.20 -10.44 0.61
N LEU A 144 -1.08 -10.76 0.80
CA LEU A 144 -2.14 -9.79 1.07
C LEU A 144 -2.48 -9.93 2.56
N LEU A 145 -2.63 -8.83 3.28
CA LEU A 145 -2.95 -8.88 4.71
C LEU A 145 -3.90 -7.75 5.12
N ALA A 146 -4.67 -7.98 6.18
CA ALA A 146 -5.41 -6.94 6.88
C ALA A 146 -4.85 -6.74 8.28
N LEU A 147 -4.68 -5.48 8.66
CA LEU A 147 -4.36 -5.07 10.02
C LEU A 147 -5.54 -4.35 10.64
N ASP A 148 -5.74 -4.58 11.93
CA ASP A 148 -6.61 -3.77 12.77
C ASP A 148 -6.04 -2.35 12.86
N LYS A 149 -6.83 -1.34 12.50
CA LYS A 149 -6.36 0.05 12.39
C LYS A 149 -5.94 0.64 13.72
N THR A 150 -6.51 0.18 14.82
CA THR A 150 -6.24 0.71 16.16
C THR A 150 -4.95 0.15 16.73
N THR A 151 -4.76 -1.15 16.64
CA THR A 151 -3.69 -1.90 17.32
C THR A 151 -2.54 -2.31 16.40
N GLY A 152 -2.77 -2.29 15.08
CA GLY A 152 -1.87 -2.86 14.08
C GLY A 152 -1.82 -4.39 14.11
N ALA A 153 -2.67 -5.07 14.87
CA ALA A 153 -2.68 -6.53 14.92
C ALA A 153 -3.13 -7.13 13.59
N GLU A 154 -2.53 -8.26 13.19
CA GLU A 154 -2.94 -8.99 11.98
C GLU A 154 -4.33 -9.60 12.20
N VAL A 155 -5.29 -9.19 11.38
CA VAL A 155 -6.66 -9.76 11.37
C VAL A 155 -6.66 -11.03 10.51
N TRP A 156 -6.03 -10.95 9.34
CA TRP A 156 -5.78 -12.09 8.48
C TRP A 156 -4.57 -11.82 7.59
N LYS A 157 -3.98 -12.91 7.08
CA LYS A 157 -2.92 -12.90 6.06
C LYS A 157 -3.15 -14.02 5.07
N ARG A 158 -3.03 -13.70 3.79
CA ARG A 158 -3.08 -14.62 2.67
C ARG A 158 -1.74 -14.64 1.94
N GLN A 159 -1.19 -15.84 1.77
CA GLN A 159 -0.07 -16.06 0.86
C GLN A 159 -0.54 -15.94 -0.60
N LEU A 160 0.23 -15.20 -1.40
CA LEU A 160 0.03 -15.07 -2.84
C LEU A 160 1.10 -15.86 -3.57
N ASP A 161 0.73 -16.52 -4.66
CA ASP A 161 1.68 -17.20 -5.55
C ASP A 161 2.43 -16.23 -6.47
N ALA A 162 1.86 -15.04 -6.68
CA ALA A 162 2.44 -13.92 -7.40
C ALA A 162 2.38 -12.65 -6.55
N TYR A 163 3.45 -11.86 -6.57
CA TYR A 163 3.47 -10.55 -5.93
C TYR A 163 2.49 -9.57 -6.61
N SER A 164 2.18 -8.47 -5.92
CA SER A 164 1.35 -7.40 -6.43
C SER A 164 1.94 -6.04 -6.07
N TRP A 165 2.36 -5.29 -7.09
CA TRP A 165 2.69 -3.86 -6.98
C TRP A 165 1.48 -2.94 -7.06
N CYS A 166 0.27 -3.51 -7.17
CA CYS A 166 -0.95 -2.75 -7.38
C CYS A 166 -1.58 -2.33 -6.05
N SER A 167 -2.32 -1.21 -6.08
CA SER A 167 -3.12 -0.76 -4.95
C SER A 167 -4.46 -1.52 -4.93
N PRO A 168 -4.82 -2.24 -3.85
CA PRO A 168 -6.14 -2.83 -3.72
C PRO A 168 -7.22 -1.74 -3.65
N VAL A 169 -8.42 -2.04 -4.18
CA VAL A 169 -9.56 -1.13 -4.17
C VAL A 169 -10.81 -1.82 -3.62
N ALA A 170 -11.65 -1.06 -2.91
CA ALA A 170 -12.94 -1.54 -2.45
C ALA A 170 -14.03 -1.30 -3.50
N VAL A 171 -14.94 -2.26 -3.62
CA VAL A 171 -16.17 -2.16 -4.42
C VAL A 171 -17.35 -2.59 -3.56
N LYS A 172 -18.52 -1.99 -3.77
CA LYS A 172 -19.73 -2.31 -3.00
C LYS A 172 -20.75 -3.01 -3.87
N SER A 173 -21.41 -4.03 -3.33
CA SER A 173 -22.64 -4.54 -3.94
C SER A 173 -23.80 -3.56 -3.75
N SER A 174 -24.89 -3.81 -4.49
CA SER A 174 -26.18 -3.12 -4.29
C SER A 174 -26.76 -3.29 -2.88
N GLU A 175 -26.35 -4.34 -2.16
CA GLU A 175 -26.76 -4.61 -0.77
C GLU A 175 -25.83 -3.93 0.26
N GLY A 176 -24.82 -3.19 -0.20
CA GLY A 176 -23.89 -2.47 0.66
C GLY A 176 -22.75 -3.32 1.24
N LYS A 177 -22.58 -4.58 0.80
CA LYS A 177 -21.44 -5.43 1.19
C LYS A 177 -20.19 -4.99 0.45
N THR A 178 -19.07 -4.83 1.17
CA THR A 178 -17.78 -4.49 0.57
C THR A 178 -17.04 -5.73 0.08
N TYR A 179 -16.45 -5.63 -1.10
CA TYR A 179 -15.50 -6.58 -1.69
C TYR A 179 -14.19 -5.86 -2.02
N GLY A 180 -13.10 -6.61 -2.07
CA GLY A 180 -11.80 -6.09 -2.50
C GLY A 180 -11.45 -6.55 -3.90
N LEU A 181 -10.74 -5.71 -4.64
CA LEU A 181 -10.12 -6.02 -5.92
C LEU A 181 -8.63 -5.70 -5.87
N PHE A 182 -7.79 -6.55 -6.44
CA PHE A 182 -6.40 -6.24 -6.74
C PHE A 182 -5.90 -7.13 -7.88
N THR A 183 -4.74 -6.79 -8.44
CA THR A 183 -4.13 -7.52 -9.56
C THR A 183 -2.72 -7.96 -9.24
N ASP A 184 -2.24 -9.03 -9.86
CA ASP A 184 -0.93 -9.62 -9.57
C ASP A 184 0.00 -9.72 -10.80
N PHE A 185 1.25 -10.10 -10.53
CA PHE A 185 2.30 -10.29 -11.53
C PHE A 185 1.99 -11.39 -12.56
N TYR A 186 1.16 -12.39 -12.22
CA TYR A 186 0.71 -13.40 -13.19
C TYR A 186 -0.43 -12.90 -14.09
N GLY A 187 -0.88 -11.68 -13.89
CA GLY A 187 -1.92 -11.07 -14.70
C GLY A 187 -3.31 -11.52 -14.30
N LEU A 188 -3.52 -11.84 -13.03
CA LEU A 188 -4.85 -12.13 -12.49
C LEU A 188 -5.43 -10.86 -11.88
N LEU A 189 -6.72 -10.62 -12.10
CA LEU A 189 -7.56 -9.74 -11.29
C LEU A 189 -8.29 -10.62 -10.27
N HIS A 190 -8.08 -10.34 -8.99
CA HIS A 190 -8.70 -11.03 -7.87
C HIS A 190 -9.90 -10.22 -7.36
N LEU A 191 -11.04 -10.87 -7.20
CA LEU A 191 -12.14 -10.42 -6.34
C LEU A 191 -12.07 -11.22 -5.05
N PHE A 192 -11.95 -10.55 -3.91
CA PHE A 192 -11.77 -11.20 -2.61
C PHE A 192 -12.72 -10.64 -1.54
N ASP A 193 -12.96 -11.42 -0.49
CA ASP A 193 -13.67 -10.99 0.70
C ASP A 193 -12.69 -10.26 1.64
N PRO A 194 -12.82 -8.93 1.84
CA PRO A 194 -11.87 -8.15 2.63
C PRO A 194 -11.89 -8.48 4.14
N LYS A 195 -12.92 -9.17 4.64
CA LYS A 195 -12.98 -9.59 6.06
C LYS A 195 -12.19 -10.86 6.33
N THR A 196 -11.90 -11.65 5.29
CA THR A 196 -11.23 -12.94 5.43
C THR A 196 -9.97 -13.08 4.60
N GLY A 197 -9.77 -12.17 3.63
CA GLY A 197 -8.70 -12.23 2.65
C GLY A 197 -8.89 -13.30 1.58
N LYS A 198 -9.97 -14.09 1.59
CA LYS A 198 -10.15 -15.21 0.64
C LYS A 198 -10.60 -14.72 -0.73
N ASP A 199 -10.02 -15.29 -1.79
CA ASP A 199 -10.52 -15.09 -3.14
C ASP A 199 -11.93 -15.67 -3.29
N LEU A 200 -12.77 -14.90 -3.98
CA LEU A 200 -14.11 -15.27 -4.42
C LEU A 200 -14.11 -15.60 -5.91
N HIS A 201 -13.32 -14.85 -6.69
CA HIS A 201 -13.17 -15.07 -8.12
C HIS A 201 -11.85 -14.51 -8.64
N THR A 202 -11.37 -15.04 -9.76
CA THR A 202 -10.18 -14.53 -10.46
C THR A 202 -10.43 -14.48 -11.96
N VAL A 203 -9.96 -13.43 -12.62
CA VAL A 203 -10.03 -13.26 -14.07
C VAL A 203 -8.63 -13.07 -14.64
N SER A 204 -8.26 -13.80 -15.68
CA SER A 204 -6.98 -13.58 -16.37
C SER A 204 -7.06 -12.36 -17.29
N LEU A 205 -6.08 -11.47 -17.14
CA LEU A 205 -5.82 -10.29 -17.96
C LEU A 205 -4.69 -10.56 -18.98
N GLY A 206 -4.26 -11.82 -19.11
CA GLY A 206 -3.41 -12.33 -20.19
C GLY A 206 -1.90 -12.14 -20.00
N ALA A 207 -1.46 -11.16 -19.22
CA ALA A 207 -0.07 -10.97 -18.84
C ALA A 207 0.03 -10.09 -17.58
N ASN A 208 1.25 -9.92 -17.05
CA ASN A 208 1.58 -9.09 -15.89
C ASN A 208 0.75 -7.80 -15.81
N VAL A 209 0.27 -7.49 -14.61
CA VAL A 209 -0.45 -6.27 -14.29
C VAL A 209 0.25 -5.57 -13.14
N GLU A 210 0.78 -4.39 -13.45
CA GLU A 210 1.36 -3.46 -12.46
C GLU A 210 0.46 -2.22 -12.27
N SER A 211 -0.67 -2.15 -12.98
CA SER A 211 -1.63 -1.05 -12.83
C SER A 211 -2.65 -1.35 -11.74
N SER A 212 -2.93 -0.36 -10.89
CA SER A 212 -4.03 -0.44 -9.92
C SER A 212 -5.39 -0.39 -10.65
N PRO A 213 -6.38 -1.23 -10.29
CA PRO A 213 -7.71 -1.17 -10.89
C PRO A 213 -8.42 0.17 -10.62
N ALA A 214 -9.06 0.73 -11.65
CA ALA A 214 -9.98 1.85 -11.50
C ALA A 214 -11.42 1.33 -11.53
N VAL A 215 -12.25 1.76 -10.57
CA VAL A 215 -13.65 1.31 -10.48
C VAL A 215 -14.60 2.50 -10.46
N TYR A 216 -15.65 2.40 -11.27
CA TYR A 216 -16.77 3.33 -11.28
C TYR A 216 -18.06 2.54 -11.52
N ASP A 217 -19.05 2.70 -10.63
CA ASP A 217 -20.27 1.90 -10.59
C ASP A 217 -19.99 0.39 -10.69
N ASP A 218 -20.47 -0.27 -11.74
CA ASP A 218 -20.31 -1.71 -12.00
C ASP A 218 -19.09 -2.02 -12.89
N MET A 219 -18.27 -1.02 -13.26
CA MET A 219 -17.19 -1.17 -14.22
C MET A 219 -15.81 -1.08 -13.56
N ILE A 220 -14.99 -2.09 -13.83
CA ILE A 220 -13.57 -2.13 -13.50
C ILE A 220 -12.76 -1.89 -14.78
N VAL A 221 -11.79 -1.00 -14.73
CA VAL A 221 -10.84 -0.73 -15.83
C VAL A 221 -9.42 -1.00 -15.37
N VAL A 222 -8.69 -1.84 -16.11
CA VAL A 222 -7.32 -2.27 -15.78
C VAL A 222 -6.45 -2.35 -17.03
N GLY A 223 -5.22 -1.82 -16.96
CA GLY A 223 -4.21 -2.00 -18.00
C GLY A 223 -3.35 -3.25 -17.76
N SER A 224 -2.92 -3.92 -18.81
CA SER A 224 -2.02 -5.08 -18.69
C SER A 224 -0.88 -5.01 -19.69
N TYR A 225 0.24 -5.65 -19.35
CA TYR A 225 1.36 -5.91 -20.25
C TYR A 225 0.98 -6.77 -21.47
N ALA A 226 -0.25 -7.29 -21.52
CA ALA A 226 -0.86 -7.86 -22.72
C ALA A 226 -1.13 -6.82 -23.82
N LYS A 227 -0.72 -5.55 -23.61
CA LYS A 227 -0.94 -4.40 -24.49
C LYS A 227 -2.43 -4.12 -24.69
N LYS A 228 -3.20 -4.27 -23.60
CA LYS A 228 -4.65 -4.12 -23.57
C LYS A 228 -5.09 -3.33 -22.34
N ILE A 229 -6.24 -2.67 -22.49
CA ILE A 229 -7.03 -2.15 -21.39
C ILE A 229 -8.30 -3.00 -21.34
N PHE A 230 -8.58 -3.59 -20.18
CA PHE A 230 -9.75 -4.43 -19.95
C PHE A 230 -10.84 -3.61 -19.26
N GLY A 231 -12.07 -3.72 -19.77
CA GLY A 231 -13.28 -3.29 -19.07
C GLY A 231 -14.03 -4.52 -18.58
N ILE A 232 -14.28 -4.62 -17.28
CA ILE A 232 -14.85 -5.80 -16.64
C ILE A 232 -16.05 -5.35 -15.81
N LYS A 233 -17.22 -5.94 -16.09
CA LYS A 233 -18.45 -5.67 -15.34
C LYS A 233 -18.60 -6.57 -14.13
N ILE A 234 -18.85 -5.98 -12.98
CA ILE A 234 -19.30 -6.66 -11.77
C ILE A 234 -20.80 -6.90 -11.92
N LYS A 235 -21.27 -8.12 -11.67
CA LYS A 235 -22.69 -8.49 -11.73
C LYS A 235 -23.20 -8.87 -10.35
#